data_AF-A0A139R6T5-F1
#
_entry.id   AF-A0A139R6T5-F1
#
_cell.length_a   1.000
_cell.length_b   1.000
_cell.length_c   1.000
_cell.angle_alpha   90.00
_cell.angle_beta   90.00
_cell.angle_gamma   90.00
#
_symmetry.space_group_name_H-M   'P 1'
#
loop_
_entity.id
_entity.type
_entity.pdbx_description
1 polymer ?
#
loop_
_entity_poly.entity_id
_entity_poly.type
_entity_poly.pdbx_seq_one_letter_code
_entity_poly.pdbx_strand_id
1 'polypeptide(L)'
;MLSTLSTPAFALLSLLLVAFANIGTQGTGSYVNCMIVKSGMPKVSYKLMVWIAMVYVSLLTIWGGVEEYFGSFISLAAYIQGPIIGMIVVDYFILRKRKLDLRSAYFLEGHDAYEFTKGFNLVGLSCVFISLLVAVLFVYNPVTAQIQSPIFLITTGSGFTAIFGGLLYWLASLTPLKRYMIKDRDSVTI
;
A
#
# COMPACT_ATOMS: atom_id res chain seq x y z
N MET A 1 6.67 24.87 -19.26
CA MET A 1 5.57 25.63 -18.62
C MET A 1 6.02 26.48 -17.43
N LEU A 2 7.01 26.07 -16.61
CA LEU A 2 7.63 26.96 -15.60
C LEU A 2 8.85 27.74 -16.14
N SER A 3 9.59 27.16 -17.08
CA SER A 3 10.69 27.84 -17.79
C SER A 3 10.25 29.00 -18.70
N THR A 4 8.95 29.12 -18.95
CA THR A 4 8.33 30.11 -19.84
C THR A 4 7.74 31.30 -19.06
N LEU A 5 8.02 31.40 -17.77
CA LEU A 5 7.63 32.55 -16.95
C LEU A 5 8.32 33.82 -17.46
N SER A 6 7.63 34.96 -17.38
CA SER A 6 7.94 36.22 -18.06
C SER A 6 9.31 36.84 -17.71
N THR A 7 9.96 36.40 -16.63
CA THR A 7 11.33 36.83 -16.28
C THR A 7 12.24 35.65 -15.91
N PRO A 8 13.50 35.61 -16.39
CA PRO A 8 14.43 34.51 -16.12
C PRO A 8 14.66 34.20 -14.64
N ALA A 9 14.66 35.23 -13.78
CA ALA A 9 14.82 35.08 -12.34
C ALA A 9 13.65 34.30 -11.71
N PHE A 10 12.42 34.60 -12.14
CA PHE A 10 11.22 33.91 -11.63
C PHE A 10 11.17 32.45 -12.12
N ALA A 11 11.57 32.20 -13.37
CA ALA A 11 11.72 30.85 -13.90
C ALA A 11 12.74 30.03 -13.09
N LEU A 12 13.93 30.60 -12.80
CA LEU A 12 14.95 29.93 -11.99
C LEU A 12 14.46 29.60 -10.58
N LEU A 13 13.84 30.57 -9.89
CA LEU A 13 13.30 30.36 -8.55
C LEU A 13 12.24 29.25 -8.53
N SER A 14 11.36 29.21 -9.54
CA SER A 14 10.34 28.16 -9.65
C SER A 14 10.94 26.77 -9.84
N LEU A 15 12.00 26.63 -10.67
CA LEU A 15 12.68 25.37 -10.89
C LEU A 15 13.44 24.90 -9.65
N LEU A 16 14.09 25.82 -8.94
CA LEU A 16 14.75 25.52 -7.67
C LEU A 16 13.75 25.02 -6.62
N LEU A 17 12.59 25.67 -6.50
CA LEU A 17 11.54 25.24 -5.59
C LEU A 17 11.08 23.80 -5.90
N VAL A 18 10.85 23.48 -7.17
CA VAL A 18 10.48 22.11 -7.59
C VAL A 18 11.59 21.12 -7.30
N ALA A 19 12.86 21.47 -7.55
CA ALA A 19 13.99 20.62 -7.25
C ALA A 19 14.08 20.29 -5.74
N PHE A 20 13.97 21.30 -4.88
CA PHE A 20 13.99 21.09 -3.42
C PHE A 20 12.78 20.30 -2.92
N ALA A 21 11.59 20.56 -3.45
CA ALA A 21 10.39 19.80 -3.11
C ALA A 21 10.53 18.30 -3.44
N ASN A 22 11.15 17.99 -4.59
CA ASN A 22 11.41 16.61 -5.00
C ASN A 22 12.47 15.93 -4.14
N ILE A 23 13.56 16.61 -3.77
CA ILE A 23 14.60 16.05 -2.90
C ILE A 23 14.00 15.64 -1.55
N GLY A 24 13.19 16.50 -0.92
CA GLY A 24 12.57 16.19 0.37
C GLY A 24 11.58 15.01 0.30
N THR A 25 10.71 15.03 -0.70
CA THR A 25 9.68 13.98 -0.89
C THR A 25 10.32 12.64 -1.19
N GLN A 26 11.28 12.60 -2.14
CA GLN A 26 11.95 11.37 -2.54
C GLN A 26 12.91 10.85 -1.47
N GLY A 27 13.58 11.73 -0.73
CA GLY A 27 14.43 11.35 0.40
C GLY A 27 13.64 10.61 1.48
N THR A 28 12.50 11.18 1.89
CA THR A 28 11.63 10.56 2.90
C THR A 28 10.98 9.28 2.39
N GLY A 29 10.46 9.29 1.16
CA GLY A 29 9.82 8.12 0.55
C GLY A 29 10.79 6.96 0.38
N SER A 30 12.02 7.22 -0.09
CA SER A 30 13.05 6.20 -0.23
C SER A 30 13.48 5.62 1.11
N TYR A 31 13.63 6.47 2.14
CA TYR A 31 13.95 6.03 3.50
C TYR A 31 12.91 5.04 4.02
N VAL A 32 11.61 5.39 3.95
CA VAL A 32 10.52 4.53 4.43
C VAL A 32 10.52 3.19 3.69
N ASN A 33 10.64 3.19 2.36
CA ASN A 33 10.67 1.97 1.57
C ASN A 33 11.86 1.08 1.91
N CYS A 34 13.07 1.63 2.03
CA CYS A 34 14.25 0.86 2.43
C CYS A 34 14.12 0.31 3.86
N MET A 35 13.52 1.06 4.78
CA MET A 35 13.28 0.61 6.16
C MET A 35 12.27 -0.54 6.23
N ILE A 36 11.21 -0.52 5.42
CA ILE A 36 10.25 -1.63 5.32
C ILE A 36 10.96 -2.90 4.85
N VAL A 37 11.76 -2.82 3.78
CA VAL A 37 12.53 -3.97 3.26
C VAL A 37 13.53 -4.45 4.31
N LYS A 38 14.18 -3.53 5.02
CA LYS A 38 15.11 -3.87 6.11
C LYS A 38 14.42 -4.55 7.29
N SER A 39 13.19 -4.18 7.62
CA SER A 39 12.40 -4.87 8.66
C SER A 39 12.11 -6.32 8.27
N GLY A 40 11.86 -6.60 6.99
CA GLY A 40 11.68 -7.98 6.49
C GLY A 40 12.99 -8.75 6.30
N MET A 41 14.10 -8.05 6.05
CA MET A 41 15.43 -8.61 5.79
C MET A 41 16.49 -7.97 6.71
N PRO A 42 16.43 -8.20 8.04
CA PRO A 42 17.24 -7.46 9.02
C PRO A 42 18.76 -7.67 8.86
N LYS A 43 19.17 -8.79 8.25
CA LYS A 43 20.58 -9.14 8.00
C LYS A 43 21.21 -8.35 6.85
N VAL A 44 20.41 -7.74 5.96
CA VAL A 44 20.92 -7.01 4.80
C VAL A 44 21.33 -5.59 5.19
N SER A 45 22.49 -5.16 4.68
CA SER A 45 22.98 -3.81 4.99
C SER A 45 22.07 -2.72 4.40
N TYR A 46 21.80 -1.67 5.18
CA TYR A 46 20.94 -0.56 4.73
C TYR A 46 21.56 0.14 3.52
N LYS A 47 22.88 0.35 3.54
CA LYS A 47 23.62 0.98 2.44
C LYS A 47 23.41 0.24 1.11
N LEU A 48 23.44 -1.09 1.12
CA LEU A 48 23.20 -1.90 -0.08
C LEU A 48 21.77 -1.71 -0.61
N MET A 49 20.76 -1.69 0.28
CA MET A 49 19.37 -1.45 -0.12
C MET A 49 19.19 -0.09 -0.81
N VAL A 50 19.83 0.96 -0.27
CA VAL A 50 19.78 2.30 -0.87
C VAL A 50 20.43 2.29 -2.26
N TRP A 51 21.58 1.64 -2.44
CA TRP A 51 22.23 1.54 -3.75
C TRP A 51 21.36 0.78 -4.77
N ILE A 52 20.75 -0.33 -4.37
CA ILE A 52 19.85 -1.10 -5.24
C ILE A 52 18.64 -0.25 -5.64
N ALA A 53 18.01 0.43 -4.68
CA ALA A 53 16.87 1.30 -4.95
C ALA A 53 17.25 2.45 -5.90
N MET A 54 18.41 3.07 -5.70
CA MET A 54 18.91 4.14 -6.56
C MET A 54 19.10 3.65 -8.01
N VAL A 55 19.77 2.51 -8.20
CA VAL A 55 19.97 1.93 -9.53
C VAL A 55 18.64 1.57 -10.18
N TYR A 56 17.75 0.92 -9.44
CA TYR A 56 16.43 0.51 -9.94
C TYR A 56 15.58 1.71 -10.40
N VAL A 57 15.43 2.73 -9.56
CA VAL A 57 14.65 3.93 -9.88
C VAL A 57 15.30 4.71 -11.03
N SER A 58 16.62 4.81 -11.08
CA SER A 58 17.33 5.48 -12.17
C SER A 58 17.10 4.77 -13.51
N LEU A 59 17.16 3.44 -13.55
CA LEU A 59 16.86 2.65 -14.74
C LEU A 59 15.42 2.83 -15.20
N LEU A 60 14.46 2.80 -14.28
CA LEU A 60 13.04 3.05 -14.59
C LEU A 60 12.80 4.47 -15.13
N THR A 61 13.52 5.46 -14.60
CA THR A 61 13.42 6.85 -15.05
C THR A 61 13.95 7.01 -16.47
N ILE A 62 15.07 6.35 -16.81
CA ILE A 62 15.66 6.40 -18.16
C ILE A 62 14.82 5.63 -19.18
N TRP A 63 14.14 4.55 -18.76
CA TRP A 63 13.34 3.71 -19.64
C TRP A 63 12.12 4.42 -20.26
N GLY A 64 11.59 5.48 -19.63
CA GLY A 64 10.49 6.30 -20.16
C GLY A 64 9.09 5.66 -20.09
N GLY A 65 8.98 4.33 -20.02
CA GLY A 65 7.69 3.64 -19.90
C GLY A 65 6.92 3.99 -18.62
N VAL A 66 7.60 4.40 -17.55
CA VAL A 66 6.91 4.88 -16.33
C VAL A 66 6.14 6.16 -16.59
N GLU A 67 6.63 7.05 -17.45
CA GLU A 67 5.92 8.29 -17.81
C GLU A 67 4.72 7.98 -18.72
N GLU A 68 4.90 7.09 -19.70
CA GLU A 68 3.85 6.66 -20.63
C GLU A 68 2.67 6.00 -19.89
N TYR A 69 2.96 5.12 -18.94
CA TYR A 69 1.95 4.36 -18.18
C TYR A 69 1.69 4.90 -16.77
N PHE A 70 2.09 6.14 -16.49
CA PHE A 70 2.06 6.71 -15.13
C PHE A 70 0.69 6.60 -14.46
N GLY A 71 -0.37 6.95 -15.18
CA GLY A 71 -1.75 6.89 -14.68
C GLY A 71 -2.19 5.46 -14.36
N SER A 72 -1.90 4.50 -15.24
CA SER A 72 -2.21 3.08 -15.04
C SER A 72 -1.42 2.50 -13.87
N PHE A 73 -0.13 2.84 -13.78
CA PHE A 73 0.78 2.38 -12.73
C PHE A 73 0.32 2.83 -11.33
N ILE A 74 0.06 4.13 -11.15
CA ILE A 74 -0.42 4.65 -9.86
C ILE A 74 -1.80 4.09 -9.52
N SER A 75 -2.68 3.97 -10.50
CA SER A 75 -4.03 3.42 -10.27
C SER A 75 -3.97 1.97 -9.79
N LEU A 76 -3.12 1.14 -10.40
CA LEU A 76 -2.95 -0.26 -9.99
C LEU A 76 -2.32 -0.36 -8.60
N ALA A 77 -1.31 0.46 -8.31
CA ALA A 77 -0.73 0.54 -6.97
C ALA A 77 -1.79 0.92 -5.91
N ALA A 78 -2.65 1.89 -6.22
CA ALA A 78 -3.74 2.30 -5.36
C ALA A 78 -4.80 1.21 -5.20
N TYR A 79 -5.03 0.37 -6.20
CA TYR A 79 -5.97 -0.76 -6.11
C TYR A 79 -5.48 -1.87 -5.19
N ILE A 80 -4.17 -2.04 -5.05
CA ILE A 80 -3.58 -2.97 -4.09
C ILE A 80 -3.56 -2.37 -2.68
N GLN A 81 -3.22 -1.08 -2.56
CA GLN A 81 -3.08 -0.43 -1.26
C GLN A 81 -4.42 -0.08 -0.60
N GLY A 82 -5.43 0.31 -1.38
CA GLY A 82 -6.79 0.60 -0.91
C GLY A 82 -7.37 -0.50 -0.01
N PRO A 83 -7.51 -1.76 -0.47
CA PRO A 83 -8.11 -2.82 0.32
C PRO A 83 -7.27 -3.14 1.56
N ILE A 84 -5.94 -3.01 1.51
CA ILE A 84 -5.08 -3.18 2.69
C ILE A 84 -5.45 -2.16 3.77
N ILE A 85 -5.63 -0.87 3.41
CA ILE A 85 -6.05 0.18 4.35
C ILE A 85 -7.43 -0.15 4.94
N GLY A 86 -8.40 -0.50 4.10
CA GLY A 86 -9.75 -0.85 4.54
C GLY A 86 -9.76 -2.03 5.50
N MET A 87 -8.97 -3.07 5.20
CA MET A 87 -8.80 -4.23 6.08
C MET A 87 -8.16 -3.85 7.41
N ILE A 88 -7.11 -3.02 7.43
CA ILE A 88 -6.47 -2.57 8.67
C ILE A 88 -7.47 -1.85 9.57
N VAL A 89 -8.30 -0.97 9.00
CA VAL A 89 -9.35 -0.26 9.76
C VAL A 89 -10.35 -1.24 10.37
N VAL A 90 -10.85 -2.19 9.58
CA VAL A 90 -11.81 -3.21 10.05
C VAL A 90 -11.18 -4.13 11.09
N ASP A 91 -9.99 -4.65 10.82
CA ASP A 91 -9.26 -5.53 11.73
C ASP A 91 -9.03 -4.85 13.07
N TYR A 92 -8.44 -3.65 13.08
CA TYR A 92 -8.08 -2.96 14.31
C TYR A 92 -9.30 -2.45 15.10
N PHE A 93 -10.22 -1.73 14.45
CA PHE A 93 -11.32 -1.07 15.17
C PHE A 93 -12.51 -2.00 15.42
N ILE A 94 -12.89 -2.83 14.45
CA ILE A 94 -14.12 -3.63 14.53
C ILE A 94 -13.84 -4.99 15.14
N LEU A 95 -12.87 -5.74 14.58
CA LEU A 95 -12.62 -7.12 15.00
C LEU A 95 -11.85 -7.19 16.31
N ARG A 96 -10.73 -6.45 16.37
CA ARG A 96 -9.80 -6.48 17.50
C ARG A 96 -10.13 -5.47 18.60
N LYS A 97 -11.05 -4.55 18.34
CA LYS A 97 -11.50 -3.50 19.27
C LYS A 97 -10.34 -2.79 19.95
N ARG A 98 -9.31 -2.43 19.16
CA ARG A 98 -8.07 -1.75 19.60
C ARG A 98 -7.18 -2.55 20.57
N LYS A 99 -7.40 -3.86 20.70
CA LYS A 99 -6.61 -4.75 21.54
C LYS A 99 -5.78 -5.71 20.66
N LEU A 100 -4.46 -5.55 20.68
CA LEU A 100 -3.49 -6.35 19.94
C LEU A 100 -2.59 -7.09 20.93
N ASP A 101 -2.25 -8.35 20.63
CA ASP A 101 -1.15 -9.02 21.34
C ASP A 101 0.19 -8.50 20.79
N LEU A 102 0.85 -7.60 21.51
CA LEU A 102 2.16 -7.08 21.12
C LEU A 102 3.24 -8.15 21.19
N ARG A 103 3.09 -9.17 22.04
CA ARG A 103 4.12 -10.20 22.19
C ARG A 103 4.25 -11.04 20.93
N SER A 104 3.12 -11.44 20.36
CA SER A 104 3.09 -12.04 19.02
C SER A 104 3.55 -11.12 17.92
N ALA A 105 3.31 -9.80 18.01
CA ALA A 105 3.76 -8.86 16.98
C ALA A 105 5.29 -8.70 16.94
N TYR A 106 5.96 -8.89 18.08
CA TYR A 106 7.42 -8.81 18.21
C TYR A 106 8.12 -10.18 18.18
N PHE A 107 7.41 -11.26 17.80
CA PHE A 107 7.95 -12.61 17.69
C PHE A 107 8.60 -13.12 18.99
N LEU A 108 8.00 -12.81 20.15
CA LEU A 108 8.44 -13.39 21.42
C LEU A 108 8.17 -14.90 21.43
N GLU A 109 9.11 -15.67 22.00
CA GLU A 109 9.00 -17.12 22.07
C GLU A 109 7.69 -17.55 22.76
N GLY A 110 6.95 -18.46 22.12
CA GLY A 110 5.67 -18.97 22.61
C GLY A 110 4.44 -18.12 22.27
N HIS A 111 4.58 -17.06 21.46
CA HIS A 111 3.51 -16.16 21.06
C HIS A 111 3.33 -16.10 19.53
N ASP A 112 2.50 -16.98 18.95
CA ASP A 112 2.45 -17.18 17.47
C ASP A 112 1.15 -16.73 16.79
N ALA A 113 0.38 -15.82 17.42
CA ALA A 113 -0.97 -15.45 16.97
C ALA A 113 -1.04 -14.88 15.54
N TYR A 114 0.05 -14.29 15.04
CA TYR A 114 0.14 -13.67 13.70
C TYR A 114 0.96 -14.47 12.68
N GLU A 115 1.34 -15.71 12.98
CA GLU A 115 2.07 -16.55 12.00
C GLU A 115 1.15 -17.12 10.91
N PHE A 116 -0.18 -17.12 11.12
CA PHE A 116 -1.18 -17.58 10.14
C PHE A 116 -0.80 -18.93 9.48
N THR A 117 -0.63 -18.95 8.15
CA THR A 117 -0.17 -20.12 7.39
C THR A 117 1.24 -19.85 6.88
N LYS A 118 2.26 -20.25 7.65
CA LYS A 118 3.69 -20.04 7.33
C LYS A 118 4.06 -18.56 7.11
N GLY A 119 3.47 -17.65 7.88
CA GLY A 119 3.65 -16.20 7.80
C GLY A 119 2.65 -15.47 6.88
N PHE A 120 1.80 -16.20 6.15
CA PHE A 120 0.85 -15.59 5.20
C PHE A 120 -0.59 -15.64 5.72
N ASN A 121 -1.24 -14.47 5.75
CA ASN A 121 -2.68 -14.36 5.95
C ASN A 121 -3.41 -14.61 4.62
N LEU A 122 -3.83 -15.85 4.40
CA LEU A 122 -4.51 -16.26 3.16
C LEU A 122 -5.83 -15.51 2.96
N VAL A 123 -6.60 -15.27 4.03
CA VAL A 123 -7.87 -14.53 3.97
C VAL A 123 -7.63 -13.09 3.52
N GLY A 124 -6.64 -12.41 4.10
CA GLY A 124 -6.27 -11.06 3.72
C GLY A 124 -5.80 -10.98 2.26
N LEU A 125 -4.96 -11.92 1.82
CA LEU A 125 -4.49 -11.98 0.44
C LEU A 125 -5.64 -12.19 -0.55
N SER A 126 -6.57 -13.10 -0.23
CA SER A 126 -7.78 -13.32 -1.04
C SER A 126 -8.65 -12.06 -1.10
N CYS A 127 -8.81 -11.32 -0.01
CA CYS A 127 -9.58 -10.06 0.00
C CYS A 127 -8.96 -9.00 -0.92
N VAL A 128 -7.63 -8.84 -0.92
CA VAL A 128 -6.93 -7.92 -1.84
C VAL A 128 -7.15 -8.35 -3.28
N PHE A 129 -6.97 -9.63 -3.58
CA PHE A 129 -7.10 -10.15 -4.95
C PHE A 129 -8.53 -9.99 -5.48
N ILE A 130 -9.54 -10.38 -4.69
CA ILE A 130 -10.94 -10.22 -5.07
C ILE A 130 -11.29 -8.74 -5.24
N SER A 131 -10.83 -7.86 -4.34
CA SER A 131 -11.10 -6.42 -4.43
C SER A 131 -10.50 -5.81 -5.70
N LEU A 132 -9.26 -6.18 -6.04
CA LEU A 132 -8.61 -5.73 -7.26
C LEU A 132 -9.36 -6.20 -8.50
N LEU A 133 -9.71 -7.50 -8.58
CA LEU A 133 -10.46 -8.03 -9.73
C LEU A 133 -11.81 -7.33 -9.89
N VAL A 134 -12.56 -7.16 -8.81
CA VAL A 134 -13.88 -6.51 -8.86
C VAL A 134 -13.73 -5.05 -9.31
N ALA A 135 -12.74 -4.33 -8.81
CA ALA A 135 -12.53 -2.94 -9.20
C ALA A 135 -12.12 -2.80 -10.67
N VAL A 136 -11.24 -3.66 -11.17
CA VAL A 136 -10.80 -3.64 -12.58
C VAL A 136 -11.94 -4.02 -13.53
N LEU A 137 -12.74 -5.04 -13.18
CA LEU A 137 -13.78 -5.56 -14.06
C LEU A 137 -15.08 -4.73 -14.03
N PHE A 138 -15.46 -4.19 -12.87
CA PHE A 138 -16.79 -3.61 -12.67
C PHE A 138 -16.79 -2.13 -12.28
N VAL A 139 -15.64 -1.51 -11.98
CA VAL A 139 -15.58 -0.09 -11.55
C VAL A 139 -14.81 0.75 -12.56
N TYR A 140 -13.49 0.54 -12.64
CA TYR A 140 -12.62 1.24 -13.56
C TYR A 140 -11.42 0.37 -13.89
N ASN A 141 -11.16 0.19 -15.18
CA ASN A 141 -9.99 -0.53 -15.66
C ASN A 141 -8.85 0.47 -15.92
N PRO A 142 -7.78 0.46 -15.10
CA PRO A 142 -6.69 1.42 -15.24
C PRO A 142 -5.82 1.20 -16.47
N VAL A 143 -5.88 0.02 -17.10
CA VAL A 143 -5.10 -0.31 -18.30
C VAL A 143 -5.78 0.23 -19.55
N THR A 144 -7.11 0.08 -19.65
CA THR A 144 -7.89 0.56 -20.80
C THR A 144 -8.45 1.97 -20.60
N ALA A 145 -8.27 2.56 -19.41
CA ALA A 145 -8.86 3.82 -18.98
C ALA A 145 -10.40 3.88 -19.11
N GLN A 146 -11.06 2.72 -19.10
CA GLN A 146 -12.52 2.64 -19.23
C GLN A 146 -13.20 2.61 -17.87
N ILE A 147 -14.18 3.50 -17.71
CA ILE A 147 -15.10 3.51 -16.57
C ILE A 147 -16.20 2.51 -16.86
N GLN A 148 -16.32 1.49 -16.01
CA GLN A 148 -17.30 0.41 -16.16
C GLN A 148 -18.59 0.70 -15.38
N SER A 149 -18.52 1.54 -14.35
CA SER A 149 -19.67 1.84 -13.48
C SER A 149 -19.67 3.29 -12.99
N PRO A 150 -20.86 3.92 -12.83
CA PRO A 150 -20.98 5.26 -12.25
C PRO A 150 -20.51 5.32 -10.79
N ILE A 151 -20.38 4.17 -10.10
CA ILE A 151 -19.80 4.09 -8.75
C ILE A 151 -18.41 4.72 -8.71
N PHE A 152 -17.62 4.61 -9.78
CA PHE A 152 -16.31 5.23 -9.88
C PHE A 152 -16.35 6.75 -9.64
N LEU A 153 -17.40 7.45 -10.07
CA LEU A 153 -17.52 8.89 -9.91
C LEU A 153 -17.78 9.32 -8.47
N ILE A 154 -18.30 8.41 -7.63
CA ILE A 154 -18.61 8.69 -6.23
C ILE A 154 -17.44 8.27 -5.34
N THR A 155 -16.97 7.03 -5.48
CA THR A 155 -15.99 6.46 -4.57
C THR A 155 -14.56 6.56 -5.08
N THR A 156 -14.36 6.87 -6.37
CA THR A 156 -13.12 6.59 -7.12
C THR A 156 -12.79 5.09 -7.14
N GLY A 157 -11.77 4.70 -7.89
CA GLY A 157 -11.32 3.30 -7.93
C GLY A 157 -10.65 2.86 -6.62
N SER A 158 -9.76 3.70 -6.06
CA SER A 158 -9.04 3.39 -4.81
C SER A 158 -9.93 3.46 -3.56
N GLY A 159 -10.86 4.43 -3.52
CA GLY A 159 -11.84 4.49 -2.43
C GLY A 159 -12.81 3.31 -2.47
N PHE A 160 -13.22 2.85 -3.67
CA PHE A 160 -14.00 1.62 -3.80
C PHE A 160 -13.24 0.41 -3.25
N THR A 161 -11.99 0.20 -3.67
CA THR A 161 -11.22 -0.98 -3.22
C THR A 161 -10.97 -0.95 -1.72
N ALA A 162 -10.80 0.23 -1.11
CA ALA A 162 -10.69 0.36 0.34
C ALA A 162 -11.98 -0.05 1.07
N ILE A 163 -13.13 0.49 0.67
CA ILE A 163 -14.42 0.16 1.29
C ILE A 163 -14.74 -1.33 1.08
N PHE A 164 -14.58 -1.80 -0.15
CA PHE A 164 -14.91 -3.17 -0.53
C PHE A 164 -13.95 -4.19 0.11
N GLY A 165 -12.65 -3.91 0.17
CA GLY A 165 -11.68 -4.76 0.86
C GLY A 165 -11.96 -4.87 2.37
N GLY A 166 -12.30 -3.76 3.02
CA GLY A 166 -12.75 -3.77 4.41
C GLY A 166 -14.04 -4.57 4.59
N LEU A 167 -15.03 -4.38 3.71
CA LEU A 167 -16.29 -5.12 3.73
C LEU A 167 -16.07 -6.63 3.57
N LEU A 168 -15.25 -7.05 2.59
CA LEU A 168 -14.92 -8.46 2.37
C LEU A 168 -14.25 -9.08 3.59
N TYR A 169 -13.31 -8.37 4.21
CA TYR A 169 -12.62 -8.86 5.40
C TYR A 169 -13.56 -8.96 6.60
N TRP A 170 -14.47 -8.00 6.76
CA TRP A 170 -15.52 -8.08 7.77
C TRP A 170 -16.46 -9.26 7.51
N LEU A 171 -16.94 -9.45 6.28
CA LEU A 171 -17.79 -10.59 5.92
C LEU A 171 -17.09 -11.92 6.16
N ALA A 172 -15.80 -12.04 5.81
CA ALA A 172 -15.00 -13.22 6.10
C ALA A 172 -14.97 -13.53 7.60
N SER A 173 -14.91 -12.49 8.45
CA SER A 173 -14.95 -12.64 9.91
C SER A 173 -16.29 -13.13 10.48
N LEU A 174 -17.37 -13.09 9.71
CA LEU A 174 -18.68 -13.64 10.11
C LEU A 174 -18.78 -15.15 9.84
N THR A 175 -17.83 -15.72 9.09
CA THR A 175 -17.76 -17.14 8.74
C THR A 175 -16.80 -17.90 9.68
N PRO A 176 -16.64 -19.24 9.53
CA PRO A 176 -15.65 -20.00 10.29
C PRO A 176 -14.20 -19.49 10.17
N LEU A 177 -13.90 -18.69 9.13
CA LEU A 177 -12.60 -18.03 8.95
C LEU A 177 -12.24 -17.10 10.11
N LYS A 178 -13.20 -16.65 10.92
CA LYS A 178 -12.93 -15.84 12.12
C LYS A 178 -11.89 -16.47 13.04
N ARG A 179 -11.95 -17.79 13.25
CA ARG A 179 -11.00 -18.53 14.11
C ARG A 179 -9.58 -18.49 13.56
N TYR A 180 -9.45 -18.42 12.23
CA TYR A 180 -8.16 -18.26 11.57
C TYR A 180 -7.64 -16.82 11.66
N MET A 181 -8.52 -15.83 11.52
CA MET A 181 -8.18 -14.40 11.50
C MET A 181 -7.83 -13.83 12.89
N ILE A 182 -8.48 -14.35 13.94
CA ILE A 182 -8.42 -13.81 15.29
C ILE A 182 -7.93 -14.91 16.26
N LYS A 183 -6.61 -15.17 16.24
CA LYS A 183 -5.95 -16.13 17.15
C LYS A 183 -5.39 -15.48 18.42
N ASP A 184 -5.35 -14.15 18.48
CA ASP A 184 -4.67 -13.38 19.53
C ASP A 184 -5.50 -13.22 20.81
N ARG A 185 -6.80 -13.51 20.80
CA ARG A 185 -7.73 -13.13 21.90
C ARG A 185 -7.39 -13.79 23.22
N ASP A 186 -6.92 -15.02 23.18
CA ASP A 186 -6.57 -15.77 24.39
C ASP A 186 -5.22 -15.30 24.97
N SER A 187 -4.41 -14.61 24.16
CA SER A 187 -3.07 -14.12 24.51
C SER A 187 -3.05 -12.65 24.93
N VAL A 188 -4.11 -11.88 24.66
CA VAL A 188 -4.24 -10.49 25.11
C VAL A 188 -4.40 -10.46 26.63
N THR A 189 -3.29 -10.26 27.33
CA THR A 189 -3.30 -9.82 28.73
C THR A 189 -3.66 -8.34 28.76
N ILE A 190 -4.66 -7.98 29.58
CA ILE A 190 -5.16 -6.60 29.74
C ILE A 190 -4.03 -5.66 30.13
#